data_AF-A0A950Z453-F1
#
_entry.id   AF-A0A950Z453-F1
#
_cell.length_a   1.000
_cell.length_b   1.000
_cell.length_c   1.000
_cell.angle_alpha   90.00
_cell.angle_beta   90.00
_cell.angle_gamma   90.00
#
_symmetry.space_group_name_H-M   'P 1'
#
loop_
_entity.id
_entity.type
_entity.pdbx_description
1 polymer ?
#
loop_
_entity_poly.entity_id
_entity_poly.type
_entity_poly.pdbx_seq_one_letter_code
_entity_poly.pdbx_strand_id
1 'polypeptide(L)'
;VAVVPFHLWAPDAYEGAAAPITAFLASGSKVASFVALTKFLLIGLAPAAGSMAWGAGNAPFRPGWAPFLAVLAALSMIWGNLAAIGQTNLKRLLAYSSIAHAGYILVALVGANSWSAPAVYFYVTIYALTNLGAFGIVTALANKVGGDDLIYFRGVWKRAPGLTVLMLFFMLSLAGIPPLAGFFGKFYLFAAGLHGTGPHLGLLWLVIVGVLFSAVSFYYYLKVLKVFYVQPPGESASSASLISICPCQRWPMVIIALLIFVLGWAPFLLLDPIRDWLR
;
A
#
# COMPACT_ATOMS: atom_id res chain seq x y z
N VAL A 1 9.22 -10.89 0.11
CA VAL A 1 7.98 -10.13 0.44
C VAL A 1 7.90 -9.97 1.96
N ALA A 2 7.78 -8.75 2.49
CA ALA A 2 7.61 -8.52 3.93
C ALA A 2 6.15 -8.71 4.34
N VAL A 3 5.83 -9.90 4.86
CA VAL A 3 4.54 -10.31 5.44
C VAL A 3 4.83 -11.01 6.76
N VAL A 4 3.86 -11.04 7.66
CA VAL A 4 4.01 -11.78 8.93
C VAL A 4 4.29 -13.26 8.64
N PRO A 5 5.28 -13.91 9.30
CA PRO A 5 6.23 -13.39 10.31
C PRO A 5 7.57 -12.85 9.75
N PHE A 6 7.77 -12.86 8.44
CA PHE A 6 9.02 -12.48 7.76
C PHE A 6 9.23 -10.96 7.58
N HIS A 7 8.48 -10.13 8.30
CA HIS A 7 8.49 -8.67 8.16
C HIS A 7 9.42 -7.93 9.13
N LEU A 8 10.05 -8.62 10.09
CA LEU A 8 10.76 -8.01 11.22
C LEU A 8 11.84 -7.01 10.79
N TRP A 9 12.48 -7.23 9.64
CA TRP A 9 13.51 -6.34 9.09
C TRP A 9 12.95 -5.02 8.54
N ALA A 10 11.69 -4.99 8.09
CA ALA A 10 11.17 -3.90 7.27
C ALA A 10 11.04 -2.57 8.03
N PRO A 11 10.48 -2.51 9.26
CA PRO A 11 10.40 -1.25 10.02
C PRO A 11 11.77 -0.62 10.28
N ASP A 12 12.73 -1.41 10.74
CA ASP A 12 14.05 -0.90 11.10
C ASP A 12 14.86 -0.50 9.85
N ALA A 13 14.75 -1.27 8.75
CA ALA A 13 15.38 -0.90 7.49
C ALA A 13 14.80 0.40 6.89
N TYR A 14 13.47 0.60 6.99
CA TYR A 14 12.82 1.79 6.44
C TYR A 14 13.15 3.05 7.23
N GLU A 15 13.21 2.93 8.55
CA GLU A 15 13.55 4.03 9.45
C GLU A 15 15.03 4.39 9.40
N GLY A 16 15.92 3.39 9.40
CA GLY A 16 17.37 3.59 9.40
C GLY A 16 17.94 4.07 8.07
N ALA A 17 17.28 3.77 6.94
CA ALA A 17 17.75 4.18 5.62
C ALA A 17 17.33 5.62 5.27
N ALA A 18 18.08 6.25 4.35
CA ALA A 18 17.70 7.52 3.77
C ALA A 18 16.37 7.39 2.99
N ALA A 19 15.51 8.41 3.04
CA ALA A 19 14.18 8.36 2.45
C ALA A 19 14.13 7.93 0.96
N PRO A 20 15.08 8.30 0.07
CA PRO A 20 15.11 7.78 -1.30
C PRO A 20 15.36 6.27 -1.40
N ILE A 21 16.21 5.73 -0.51
CA ILE A 21 16.50 4.28 -0.45
C ILE A 21 15.25 3.56 0.04
N THR A 22 14.61 4.09 1.09
CA THR A 22 13.33 3.57 1.59
C THR A 22 12.25 3.63 0.52
N ALA A 23 12.20 4.67 -0.29
CA ALA A 23 11.28 4.79 -1.43
C ALA A 23 11.47 3.63 -2.42
N PHE A 24 12.71 3.34 -2.79
CA PHE A 24 13.04 2.23 -3.70
C PHE A 24 12.67 0.86 -3.09
N LEU A 25 12.98 0.64 -1.81
CA LEU A 25 12.63 -0.59 -1.10
C LEU A 25 11.11 -0.78 -0.97
N ALA A 26 10.36 0.31 -0.77
CA ALA A 26 8.90 0.29 -0.69
C ALA A 26 8.21 0.14 -2.05
N SER A 27 8.89 0.46 -3.15
CA SER A 27 8.33 0.46 -4.50
C SER A 27 8.91 -0.65 -5.37
N GLY A 28 10.00 -0.38 -6.08
CA GLY A 28 10.59 -1.26 -7.10
C GLY A 28 10.90 -2.66 -6.59
N SER A 29 11.53 -2.78 -5.41
CA SER A 29 11.81 -4.08 -4.79
C SER A 29 10.53 -4.88 -4.51
N LYS A 30 9.45 -4.20 -4.12
CA LYS A 30 8.16 -4.83 -3.87
C LYS A 30 7.46 -5.24 -5.15
N VAL A 31 7.49 -4.42 -6.20
CA VAL A 31 6.99 -4.78 -7.54
C VAL A 31 7.67 -6.06 -8.01
N ALA A 32 9.01 -6.09 -8.02
CA ALA A 32 9.78 -7.26 -8.43
C ALA A 32 9.42 -8.50 -7.60
N SER A 33 9.35 -8.34 -6.27
CA SER A 33 9.01 -9.43 -5.35
C SER A 33 7.64 -10.04 -5.60
N PHE A 34 6.60 -9.21 -5.82
CA PHE A 34 5.25 -9.71 -6.06
C PHE A 34 5.05 -10.23 -7.48
N VAL A 35 5.72 -9.66 -8.48
CA VAL A 35 5.74 -10.24 -9.83
C VAL A 35 6.36 -11.63 -9.81
N ALA A 36 7.53 -11.78 -9.18
CA ALA A 36 8.19 -13.06 -9.02
C ALA A 36 7.32 -14.07 -8.23
N LEU A 37 6.76 -13.65 -7.09
CA LEU A 37 5.90 -14.49 -6.27
C LEU A 37 4.64 -14.94 -7.02
N THR A 38 4.00 -14.03 -7.76
CA THR A 38 2.79 -14.32 -8.56
C THR A 38 3.10 -15.37 -9.62
N LYS A 39 4.17 -15.20 -10.40
CA LYS A 39 4.59 -16.18 -11.41
C LYS A 39 4.96 -17.52 -10.77
N PHE A 40 5.71 -17.48 -9.68
CA PHE A 40 6.14 -18.71 -8.99
C PHE A 40 4.94 -19.52 -8.48
N LEU A 41 3.95 -18.87 -7.86
CA LEU A 41 2.77 -19.55 -7.33
C LEU A 41 1.79 -20.00 -8.41
N LEU A 42 1.44 -19.10 -9.35
CA LEU A 42 0.36 -19.34 -10.32
C LEU A 42 0.82 -20.14 -11.55
N ILE A 43 2.12 -20.20 -11.83
CA ILE A 43 2.69 -20.96 -12.94
C ILE A 43 3.50 -22.13 -12.39
N GLY A 44 4.50 -21.85 -11.54
CA GLY A 44 5.42 -22.87 -11.02
C GLY A 44 4.78 -23.86 -10.04
N LEU A 45 3.88 -23.39 -9.17
CA LEU A 45 3.22 -24.17 -8.13
C LEU A 45 1.70 -24.27 -8.31
N ALA A 46 1.19 -24.04 -9.52
CA ALA A 46 -0.25 -24.05 -9.80
C ALA A 46 -0.95 -25.35 -9.34
N PRO A 47 -0.37 -26.56 -9.56
CA PRO A 47 -1.00 -27.81 -9.12
C PRO A 47 -1.09 -27.95 -7.59
N ALA A 48 -0.26 -27.21 -6.85
CA ALA A 48 -0.15 -27.28 -5.39
C ALA A 48 -0.89 -26.14 -4.65
N ALA A 49 -1.79 -25.43 -5.34
CA ALA A 49 -2.52 -24.30 -4.75
C ALA A 49 -3.33 -24.68 -3.52
N GLY A 50 -4.04 -25.81 -3.56
CA GLY A 50 -5.01 -26.15 -2.53
C GLY A 50 -6.19 -25.17 -2.52
N SER A 51 -7.00 -25.21 -1.46
CA SER A 51 -8.17 -24.34 -1.30
C SER A 51 -8.53 -24.21 0.17
N MET A 52 -8.83 -22.99 0.62
CA MET A 52 -9.35 -22.70 1.96
C MET A 52 -10.82 -22.28 1.95
N ALA A 53 -11.48 -22.39 0.79
CA ALA A 53 -12.90 -22.14 0.71
C ALA A 53 -13.67 -23.20 1.52
N TRP A 54 -14.51 -22.74 2.45
CA TRP A 54 -15.46 -23.57 3.19
C TRP A 54 -16.89 -23.29 2.70
N GLY A 55 -17.68 -24.34 2.43
CA GLY A 55 -19.08 -24.23 2.00
C GLY A 55 -19.67 -25.53 1.46
N ALA A 56 -21.02 -25.61 1.40
CA ALA A 56 -21.78 -26.79 1.03
C ALA A 56 -21.69 -27.13 -0.48
N GLY A 57 -20.61 -27.80 -0.89
CA GLY A 57 -20.35 -28.32 -2.25
C GLY A 57 -18.94 -28.89 -2.37
N ASN A 58 -18.64 -29.61 -3.47
CA ASN A 58 -17.44 -30.44 -3.73
C ASN A 58 -16.06 -29.73 -3.73
N ALA A 59 -15.90 -28.59 -3.07
CA ALA A 59 -14.61 -27.92 -2.84
C ALA A 59 -14.23 -27.99 -1.35
N PRO A 60 -13.88 -29.18 -0.82
CA PRO A 60 -13.38 -29.30 0.54
C PRO A 60 -12.08 -28.50 0.69
N PHE A 61 -11.71 -28.25 1.95
CA PHE A 61 -10.35 -27.80 2.28
C PHE A 61 -9.34 -28.71 1.58
N ARG A 62 -8.44 -28.11 0.80
CA ARG A 62 -7.33 -28.82 0.14
C ARG A 62 -6.03 -28.23 0.63
N PRO A 63 -5.12 -29.04 1.20
CA PRO A 63 -3.82 -28.55 1.62
C PRO A 63 -3.07 -28.02 0.39
N GLY A 64 -2.31 -26.95 0.60
CA GLY A 64 -1.58 -26.26 -0.45
C GLY A 64 -1.11 -24.90 0.02
N TRP A 65 -0.51 -24.13 -0.89
CA TRP A 65 0.03 -22.81 -0.55
C TRP A 65 -1.07 -21.75 -0.33
N ALA A 66 -2.25 -21.85 -0.95
CA ALA A 66 -3.29 -20.83 -0.84
C ALA A 66 -3.87 -20.71 0.57
N PRO A 67 -4.23 -21.80 1.28
CA PRO A 67 -4.61 -21.72 2.70
C PRO A 67 -3.54 -21.09 3.59
N PHE A 68 -2.26 -21.44 3.36
CA PHE A 68 -1.16 -20.87 4.11
C PHE A 68 -1.05 -19.35 3.88
N LEU A 69 -1.12 -18.91 2.62
CA LEU A 69 -1.12 -17.48 2.30
C LEU A 69 -2.34 -16.74 2.84
N ALA A 70 -3.50 -17.38 2.96
CA ALA A 70 -4.69 -16.76 3.55
C ALA A 70 -4.45 -16.39 5.02
N VAL A 71 -3.80 -17.27 5.78
CA VAL A 71 -3.40 -16.99 7.16
C VAL A 71 -2.38 -15.86 7.21
N LEU A 72 -1.32 -15.92 6.38
CA LEU A 72 -0.31 -14.85 6.35
C LEU A 72 -0.90 -13.49 5.94
N ALA A 73 -1.86 -13.49 5.01
CA ALA A 73 -2.57 -12.30 4.57
C ALA A 73 -3.33 -11.67 5.74
N ALA A 74 -4.15 -12.46 6.45
CA ALA A 74 -4.90 -12.00 7.61
C ALA A 74 -3.99 -11.44 8.70
N LEU A 75 -2.95 -12.19 9.08
CA LEU A 75 -1.99 -11.75 10.09
C LEU A 75 -1.27 -10.47 9.69
N SER A 76 -0.89 -10.32 8.42
CA SER A 76 -0.21 -9.11 7.93
C SER A 76 -1.11 -7.88 7.92
N MET A 77 -2.39 -8.05 7.53
CA MET A 77 -3.38 -6.96 7.57
C MET A 77 -3.67 -6.52 9.01
N ILE A 78 -3.80 -7.47 9.94
CA ILE A 78 -4.03 -7.19 11.36
C ILE A 78 -2.80 -6.50 11.96
N TRP A 79 -1.65 -7.16 11.92
CA TRP A 79 -0.45 -6.69 12.58
C TRP A 79 0.09 -5.39 11.97
N GLY A 80 0.16 -5.32 10.64
CA GLY A 80 0.66 -4.13 9.95
C GLY A 80 -0.16 -2.88 10.28
N ASN A 81 -1.49 -2.98 10.29
CA ASN A 81 -2.34 -1.83 10.59
C ASN A 81 -2.34 -1.46 12.07
N LEU A 82 -2.40 -2.42 12.98
CA LEU A 82 -2.38 -2.12 14.43
C LEU A 82 -1.03 -1.55 14.86
N ALA A 83 0.07 -2.11 14.39
CA ALA A 83 1.40 -1.63 14.73
C ALA A 83 1.66 -0.22 14.16
N ALA A 84 1.09 0.13 13.00
CA ALA A 84 1.21 1.48 12.41
C ALA A 84 0.60 2.60 13.28
N ILE A 85 -0.48 2.31 14.02
CA ILE A 85 -1.19 3.31 14.85
C ILE A 85 -0.26 3.96 15.88
N GLY A 86 0.56 3.13 16.54
CA GLY A 86 1.49 3.54 17.60
C GLY A 86 2.72 4.29 17.12
N GLN A 87 2.97 4.35 15.80
CA GLN A 87 4.22 4.93 15.29
C GLN A 87 4.23 6.45 15.35
N THR A 88 5.38 6.99 15.73
CA THR A 88 5.70 8.42 15.80
C THR A 88 6.59 8.87 14.65
N ASN A 89 7.41 7.96 14.11
CA ASN A 89 8.24 8.19 12.92
C ASN A 89 7.45 7.93 11.64
N LEU A 90 7.52 8.84 10.67
CA LEU A 90 6.75 8.75 9.43
C LEU A 90 7.22 7.59 8.54
N LYS A 91 8.53 7.34 8.43
CA LYS A 91 9.06 6.22 7.63
C LYS A 91 8.71 4.88 8.27
N ARG A 92 8.82 4.76 9.60
CA ARG A 92 8.43 3.55 10.34
C ARG A 92 6.93 3.27 10.23
N LEU A 93 6.09 4.31 10.31
CA LEU A 93 4.65 4.20 10.06
C LEU A 93 4.36 3.66 8.66
N LEU A 94 5.02 4.20 7.63
CA LEU A 94 4.90 3.73 6.24
C LEU A 94 5.43 2.31 6.04
N ALA A 95 6.41 1.87 6.84
CA ALA A 95 6.89 0.49 6.84
C ALA A 95 5.83 -0.49 7.34
N TYR A 96 5.13 -0.16 8.43
CA TYR A 96 4.02 -0.99 8.92
C TYR A 96 2.81 -0.98 7.99
N SER A 97 2.50 0.17 7.40
CA SER A 97 1.57 0.25 6.26
C SER A 97 2.00 -0.69 5.14
N SER A 98 3.28 -0.70 4.74
CA SER A 98 3.82 -1.59 3.71
C SER A 98 3.57 -3.07 4.00
N ILE A 99 3.65 -3.49 5.27
CA ILE A 99 3.33 -4.86 5.69
C ILE A 99 1.82 -5.17 5.52
N ALA A 100 0.95 -4.24 5.94
CA ALA A 100 -0.49 -4.38 5.73
C ALA A 100 -0.86 -4.46 4.23
N HIS A 101 -0.26 -3.59 3.42
CA HIS A 101 -0.47 -3.59 1.96
C HIS A 101 0.00 -4.89 1.29
N ALA A 102 1.05 -5.53 1.81
CA ALA A 102 1.46 -6.86 1.35
C ALA A 102 0.39 -7.92 1.66
N GLY A 103 -0.27 -7.83 2.82
CA GLY A 103 -1.41 -8.68 3.18
C GLY A 103 -2.59 -8.54 2.21
N TYR A 104 -2.96 -7.31 1.82
CA TYR A 104 -4.01 -7.10 0.81
C TYR A 104 -3.67 -7.77 -0.53
N ILE A 105 -2.41 -7.68 -0.97
CA ILE A 105 -1.95 -8.30 -2.22
C ILE A 105 -2.10 -9.82 -2.16
N LEU A 106 -1.75 -10.43 -1.02
CA LEU A 106 -1.90 -11.87 -0.84
C LEU A 106 -3.35 -12.35 -0.98
N VAL A 107 -4.36 -11.54 -0.64
CA VAL A 107 -5.79 -11.90 -0.80
C VAL A 107 -6.10 -12.27 -2.25
N ALA A 108 -5.58 -11.54 -3.23
CA ALA A 108 -5.78 -11.86 -4.64
C ALA A 108 -5.09 -13.17 -5.05
N LEU A 109 -3.88 -13.43 -4.52
CA LEU A 109 -3.13 -14.65 -4.81
C LEU A 109 -3.79 -15.90 -4.22
N VAL A 110 -4.42 -15.78 -3.04
CA VAL A 110 -5.20 -16.85 -2.42
C VAL A 110 -6.35 -17.33 -3.33
N GLY A 111 -6.92 -16.43 -4.14
CA GLY A 111 -7.94 -16.78 -5.12
C GLY A 111 -7.47 -17.74 -6.22
N ALA A 112 -6.16 -17.81 -6.48
CA ALA A 112 -5.51 -18.73 -7.43
C ALA A 112 -6.25 -18.88 -8.78
N ASN A 113 -6.70 -17.77 -9.36
CA ASN A 113 -7.54 -17.76 -10.56
C ASN A 113 -7.02 -16.74 -11.60
N SER A 114 -7.69 -16.65 -12.75
CA SER A 114 -7.30 -15.76 -13.85
C SER A 114 -7.36 -14.27 -13.50
N TRP A 115 -8.05 -13.88 -12.43
CA TRP A 115 -8.12 -12.49 -11.96
C TRP A 115 -7.00 -12.14 -10.98
N SER A 116 -6.35 -13.14 -10.38
CA SER A 116 -5.30 -12.95 -9.37
C SER A 116 -4.11 -12.15 -9.91
N ALA A 117 -3.49 -12.58 -11.02
CA ALA A 117 -2.32 -11.90 -11.55
C ALA A 117 -2.59 -10.45 -12.02
N PRO A 118 -3.65 -10.17 -12.81
CA PRO A 118 -3.98 -8.79 -13.18
C PRO A 118 -4.22 -7.87 -11.99
N ALA A 119 -4.95 -8.34 -10.97
CA ALA A 119 -5.23 -7.55 -9.77
C ALA A 119 -3.95 -7.23 -8.98
N VAL A 120 -3.06 -8.21 -8.81
CA VAL A 120 -1.77 -8.02 -8.12
C VAL A 120 -0.90 -7.00 -8.86
N TYR A 121 -0.76 -7.11 -10.18
CA TYR A 121 0.10 -6.22 -10.97
C TYR A 121 -0.45 -4.80 -11.05
N PHE A 122 -1.76 -4.65 -11.20
CA PHE A 122 -2.40 -3.34 -11.11
C PHE A 122 -2.12 -2.70 -9.75
N TYR A 123 -2.41 -3.42 -8.65
CA TYR A 123 -2.26 -2.86 -7.32
C TYR A 123 -0.81 -2.54 -6.95
N VAL A 124 0.13 -3.45 -7.20
CA VAL A 124 1.53 -3.24 -6.81
C VAL A 124 2.14 -2.05 -7.56
N THR A 125 1.70 -1.79 -8.79
CA THR A 125 2.11 -0.62 -9.59
C THR A 125 1.58 0.67 -8.98
N ILE A 126 0.27 0.76 -8.70
CA ILE A 126 -0.34 1.92 -8.05
C ILE A 126 0.28 2.18 -6.67
N TYR A 127 0.48 1.10 -5.90
CA TYR A 127 1.11 1.16 -4.59
C TYR A 127 2.54 1.68 -4.67
N ALA A 128 3.35 1.19 -5.62
CA ALA A 128 4.72 1.63 -5.83
C ALA A 128 4.78 3.12 -6.19
N LEU A 129 3.95 3.57 -7.14
CA LEU A 129 3.84 4.97 -7.52
C LEU A 129 3.45 5.85 -6.33
N THR A 130 2.42 5.45 -5.58
CA THR A 130 1.96 6.20 -4.41
C THR A 130 3.05 6.34 -3.35
N ASN A 131 3.82 5.27 -3.09
CA ASN A 131 4.95 5.31 -2.14
C ASN A 131 6.12 6.16 -2.65
N LEU A 132 6.46 6.10 -3.94
CA LEU A 132 7.47 6.98 -4.52
C LEU A 132 7.09 8.46 -4.34
N GLY A 133 5.81 8.80 -4.54
CA GLY A 133 5.28 10.12 -4.27
C GLY A 133 5.41 10.52 -2.79
N ALA A 134 4.93 9.68 -1.88
CA ALA A 134 4.96 9.95 -0.44
C ALA A 134 6.40 10.11 0.09
N PHE A 135 7.29 9.16 -0.22
CA PHE A 135 8.69 9.25 0.19
C PHE A 135 9.47 10.35 -0.54
N GLY A 136 9.06 10.75 -1.75
CA GLY A 136 9.58 11.94 -2.42
C GLY A 136 9.33 13.21 -1.59
N ILE A 137 8.15 13.32 -0.99
CA ILE A 137 7.81 14.44 -0.09
C ILE A 137 8.62 14.37 1.19
N VAL A 138 8.75 13.18 1.79
CA VAL A 138 9.61 12.97 2.98
C VAL A 138 11.05 13.42 2.67
N THR A 139 11.59 12.99 1.53
CA THR A 139 12.93 13.38 1.07
C THR A 139 13.08 14.90 0.92
N ALA A 140 12.06 15.57 0.38
CA ALA A 140 12.11 17.01 0.15
C ALA A 140 11.96 17.86 1.43
N LEU A 141 11.32 17.32 2.47
CA LEU A 141 10.96 18.06 3.68
C LEU A 141 11.77 17.68 4.92
N ALA A 142 12.10 16.40 5.14
CA ALA A 142 12.64 15.90 6.41
C ALA A 142 13.83 16.71 6.94
N ASN A 143 14.85 16.91 6.11
CA ASN A 143 16.05 17.68 6.48
C ASN A 143 15.78 19.18 6.71
N LYS A 144 14.67 19.71 6.16
CA LYS A 144 14.29 21.13 6.29
C LYS A 144 13.38 21.40 7.49
N VAL A 145 12.74 20.35 8.01
CA VAL A 145 11.86 20.43 9.19
C VAL A 145 12.51 19.90 10.47
N GLY A 146 13.60 19.13 10.34
CA GLY A 146 14.42 18.66 11.46
C GLY A 146 14.49 17.14 11.63
N GLY A 147 13.77 16.36 10.81
CA GLY A 147 13.81 14.91 10.85
C GLY A 147 12.58 14.24 10.24
N ASP A 148 12.51 12.91 10.41
CA ASP A 148 11.45 12.05 9.88
C ASP A 148 10.31 11.80 10.88
N ASP A 149 10.43 12.29 12.12
CA ASP A 149 9.37 12.17 13.13
C ASP A 149 8.20 13.10 12.84
N LEU A 150 6.98 12.60 13.07
CA LEU A 150 5.75 13.33 12.83
C LEU A 150 5.72 14.70 13.53
N ILE A 151 6.35 14.83 14.69
CA ILE A 151 6.39 16.11 15.43
C ILE A 151 7.03 17.25 14.61
N TYR A 152 8.02 16.95 13.76
CA TYR A 152 8.69 17.95 12.93
C TYR A 152 7.81 18.43 11.77
N PHE A 153 6.81 17.66 11.36
CA PHE A 153 5.89 18.01 10.28
C PHE A 153 4.70 18.86 10.72
N ARG A 154 4.62 19.24 12.01
CA ARG A 154 3.52 20.05 12.54
C ARG A 154 3.35 21.38 11.80
N GLY A 155 2.17 21.61 11.24
CA GLY A 155 1.82 22.86 10.59
C GLY A 155 2.62 23.16 9.30
N VAL A 156 3.28 22.15 8.72
CA VAL A 156 4.14 22.33 7.53
C VAL A 156 3.37 22.81 6.30
N TRP A 157 2.03 22.70 6.30
CA TRP A 157 1.17 23.25 5.25
C TRP A 157 1.34 24.75 5.03
N LYS A 158 1.68 25.52 6.08
CA LYS A 158 1.95 26.98 5.97
C LYS A 158 3.28 27.27 5.26
N ARG A 159 4.22 26.33 5.31
CA ARG A 159 5.59 26.50 4.79
C ARG A 159 5.80 25.85 3.42
N ALA A 160 5.08 24.77 3.13
CA ALA A 160 5.19 24.00 1.89
C ALA A 160 3.81 23.50 1.37
N PRO A 161 2.83 24.39 1.13
CA PRO A 161 1.44 24.01 0.85
C PRO A 161 1.30 23.06 -0.36
N GLY A 162 2.10 23.28 -1.41
CA GLY A 162 2.05 22.42 -2.60
C GLY A 162 2.42 20.95 -2.31
N LEU A 163 3.44 20.71 -1.47
CA LEU A 163 3.81 19.35 -1.10
C LEU A 163 2.83 18.73 -0.12
N THR A 164 2.25 19.50 0.80
CA THR A 164 1.26 18.93 1.72
C THR A 164 0.01 18.48 0.98
N VAL A 165 -0.39 19.17 -0.10
CA VAL A 165 -1.51 18.75 -0.96
C VAL A 165 -1.18 17.43 -1.67
N LEU A 166 0.04 17.28 -2.19
CA LEU A 166 0.48 16.00 -2.75
C LEU A 166 0.54 14.90 -1.68
N MET A 167 0.95 15.21 -0.45
CA MET A 167 0.97 14.25 0.65
C MET A 167 -0.45 13.79 1.00
N LEU A 168 -1.40 14.73 1.09
CA LEU A 168 -2.82 14.44 1.23
C LEU A 168 -3.27 13.44 0.17
N PHE A 169 -2.98 13.74 -1.08
CA PHE A 169 -3.33 12.91 -2.21
C PHE A 169 -2.76 11.48 -2.09
N PHE A 170 -1.47 11.33 -1.76
CA PHE A 170 -0.86 10.00 -1.61
C PHE A 170 -1.40 9.23 -0.40
N MET A 171 -1.64 9.89 0.74
CA MET A 171 -2.23 9.27 1.92
C MET A 171 -3.65 8.77 1.64
N LEU A 172 -4.46 9.55 0.91
CA LEU A 172 -5.80 9.13 0.50
C LEU A 172 -5.77 7.98 -0.50
N SER A 173 -4.78 7.94 -1.40
CA SER A 173 -4.57 6.82 -2.32
C SER A 173 -4.22 5.54 -1.55
N LEU A 174 -3.29 5.60 -0.59
CA LEU A 174 -2.95 4.44 0.26
C LEU A 174 -4.13 3.98 1.12
N ALA A 175 -4.92 4.92 1.65
CA ALA A 175 -6.17 4.62 2.35
C ALA A 175 -7.18 3.90 1.44
N GLY A 176 -7.15 4.17 0.13
CA GLY A 176 -8.06 3.62 -0.85
C GLY A 176 -9.37 4.39 -0.92
N ILE A 177 -9.29 5.73 -0.99
CA ILE A 177 -10.47 6.61 -1.09
C ILE A 177 -10.76 6.91 -2.58
N PRO A 178 -11.99 6.68 -3.08
CA PRO A 178 -12.39 7.13 -4.42
C PRO A 178 -12.26 8.65 -4.58
N PRO A 179 -11.90 9.18 -5.77
CA PRO A 179 -11.72 8.49 -7.04
C PRO A 179 -10.27 8.02 -7.32
N LEU A 180 -9.42 7.84 -6.29
CA LEU A 180 -8.00 7.53 -6.49
C LEU A 180 -7.76 6.06 -6.86
N ALA A 181 -6.74 5.79 -7.68
CA ALA A 181 -6.43 4.43 -8.15
C ALA A 181 -6.21 3.40 -7.03
N GLY A 182 -5.76 3.84 -5.85
CA GLY A 182 -5.59 2.95 -4.69
C GLY A 182 -6.89 2.28 -4.23
N PHE A 183 -8.05 2.92 -4.43
CA PHE A 183 -9.37 2.31 -4.17
C PHE A 183 -9.61 1.13 -5.12
N PHE A 184 -9.54 1.38 -6.43
CA PHE A 184 -9.78 0.36 -7.46
C PHE A 184 -8.79 -0.79 -7.35
N GLY A 185 -7.56 -0.49 -6.95
CA GLY A 185 -6.57 -1.51 -6.67
C GLY A 185 -6.99 -2.46 -5.54
N LYS A 186 -7.41 -1.93 -4.38
CA LYS A 186 -7.93 -2.80 -3.28
C LYS A 186 -9.19 -3.55 -3.71
N PHE A 187 -10.09 -2.87 -4.44
CA PHE A 187 -11.30 -3.49 -4.98
C PHE A 187 -10.98 -4.70 -5.86
N TYR A 188 -10.04 -4.57 -6.80
CA TYR A 188 -9.65 -5.69 -7.66
C TYR A 188 -8.96 -6.82 -6.89
N LEU A 189 -8.16 -6.51 -5.87
CA LEU A 189 -7.56 -7.55 -5.03
C LEU A 189 -8.63 -8.39 -4.31
N PHE A 190 -9.63 -7.72 -3.72
CA PHE A 190 -10.72 -8.41 -3.03
C PHE A 190 -11.65 -9.13 -4.00
N ALA A 191 -11.95 -8.53 -5.16
CA ALA A 191 -12.74 -9.16 -6.20
C ALA A 191 -12.05 -10.43 -6.74
N ALA A 192 -10.74 -10.39 -6.98
CA ALA A 192 -9.96 -11.56 -7.39
C ALA A 192 -9.95 -12.66 -6.32
N GLY A 193 -9.87 -12.29 -5.04
CA GLY A 193 -9.95 -13.23 -3.91
C GLY A 193 -11.30 -13.93 -3.78
N LEU A 194 -12.39 -13.32 -4.26
CA LEU A 194 -13.74 -13.92 -4.28
C LEU A 194 -14.13 -14.50 -5.64
N HIS A 195 -13.32 -14.29 -6.68
CA HIS A 195 -13.64 -14.75 -8.01
C HIS A 195 -13.61 -16.28 -8.07
N GLY A 196 -14.66 -16.89 -8.64
CA GLY A 196 -14.75 -18.34 -8.78
C GLY A 196 -15.08 -19.11 -7.49
N THR A 197 -15.32 -18.45 -6.36
CA THR A 197 -15.73 -19.14 -5.11
C THR A 197 -17.19 -19.63 -5.12
N GLY A 198 -17.94 -19.37 -6.19
CA GLY A 198 -19.36 -19.72 -6.30
C GLY A 198 -20.24 -19.02 -5.24
N PRO A 199 -21.48 -19.48 -5.00
CA PRO A 199 -22.34 -18.96 -3.92
C PRO A 199 -21.79 -19.23 -2.50
N HIS A 200 -20.64 -19.89 -2.39
CA HIS A 200 -20.02 -20.24 -1.12
C HIS A 200 -19.04 -19.14 -0.71
N LEU A 201 -19.39 -18.45 0.37
CA LEU A 201 -18.67 -17.31 0.97
C LEU A 201 -17.31 -17.71 1.60
N GLY A 202 -16.62 -18.71 1.05
CA GLY A 202 -15.50 -19.39 1.70
C GLY A 202 -14.27 -18.50 1.96
N LEU A 203 -14.00 -17.52 1.10
CA LEU A 203 -12.95 -16.51 1.30
C LEU A 203 -13.51 -15.15 1.74
N LEU A 204 -14.82 -15.06 1.99
CA LEU A 204 -15.46 -13.81 2.41
C LEU A 204 -14.89 -13.30 3.73
N TRP A 205 -14.60 -14.20 4.67
CA TRP A 205 -13.99 -13.82 5.95
C TRP A 205 -12.67 -13.04 5.74
N LEU A 206 -11.86 -13.44 4.77
CA LEU A 206 -10.56 -12.81 4.49
C LEU A 206 -10.76 -11.42 3.89
N VAL A 207 -11.76 -11.26 3.01
CA VAL A 207 -12.14 -9.95 2.47
C VAL A 207 -12.73 -9.05 3.56
N ILE A 208 -13.56 -9.57 4.46
CA ILE A 208 -14.09 -8.82 5.60
C ILE A 208 -12.95 -8.31 6.47
N VAL A 209 -11.98 -9.17 6.82
CA VAL A 209 -10.76 -8.75 7.54
C VAL A 209 -10.03 -7.66 6.75
N GLY A 210 -9.88 -7.83 5.43
CA GLY A 210 -9.24 -6.84 4.56
C GLY A 210 -9.92 -5.48 4.57
N VAL A 211 -11.25 -5.44 4.46
CA VAL A 211 -12.05 -4.21 4.49
C VAL A 211 -11.98 -3.54 5.86
N LEU A 212 -12.17 -4.30 6.94
CA LEU A 212 -12.10 -3.77 8.32
C LEU A 212 -10.73 -3.15 8.60
N PHE A 213 -9.65 -3.85 8.29
CA PHE A 213 -8.30 -3.33 8.54
C PHE A 213 -7.90 -2.25 7.54
N SER A 214 -8.52 -2.18 6.36
CA SER A 214 -8.39 -1.02 5.48
C SER A 214 -9.06 0.22 6.10
N ALA A 215 -10.18 0.07 6.79
CA ALA A 215 -10.77 1.18 7.55
C ALA A 215 -9.88 1.61 8.74
N VAL A 216 -9.25 0.65 9.44
CA VAL A 216 -8.22 0.96 10.45
C VAL A 216 -7.05 1.72 9.83
N SER A 217 -6.64 1.37 8.60
CA SER A 217 -5.56 2.07 7.90
C SER A 217 -5.83 3.56 7.71
N PHE A 218 -7.09 3.90 7.44
CA PHE A 218 -7.51 5.27 7.23
C PHE A 218 -7.22 6.15 8.45
N TYR A 219 -7.37 5.62 9.67
CA TYR A 219 -7.09 6.36 10.90
C TYR A 219 -5.65 6.87 10.96
N TYR A 220 -4.64 6.01 10.75
CA TYR A 220 -3.25 6.45 10.87
C TYR A 220 -2.81 7.32 9.69
N TYR A 221 -3.44 7.19 8.51
CA TYR A 221 -3.23 8.14 7.42
C TYR A 221 -3.81 9.52 7.76
N LEU A 222 -5.00 9.59 8.35
CA LEU A 222 -5.56 10.84 8.86
C LEU A 222 -4.73 11.42 10.01
N LYS A 223 -4.10 10.58 10.85
CA LYS A 223 -3.15 11.04 11.89
C LYS A 223 -1.98 11.81 11.27
N VAL A 224 -1.40 11.32 10.16
CA VAL A 224 -0.34 12.04 9.42
C VAL A 224 -0.86 13.38 8.90
N LEU A 225 -2.05 13.41 8.32
CA LEU A 225 -2.65 14.63 7.76
C LEU A 225 -3.02 15.64 8.85
N LYS A 226 -3.52 15.18 10.00
CA LYS A 226 -3.80 16.02 11.17
C LYS A 226 -2.53 16.73 11.65
N VAL A 227 -1.39 16.04 11.66
CA VAL A 227 -0.09 16.64 11.98
C VAL A 227 0.27 17.72 10.97
N PHE A 228 0.14 17.44 9.67
CA PHE A 228 0.52 18.36 8.61
C PHE A 228 -0.32 19.65 8.60
N TYR A 229 -1.62 19.54 8.87
CA TYR A 229 -2.60 20.62 8.64
C TYR A 229 -3.17 21.26 9.90
N VAL A 230 -3.43 20.48 10.96
CA VAL A 230 -4.24 20.91 12.10
C VAL A 230 -3.38 21.28 13.31
N GLN A 231 -2.31 20.53 13.56
CA GLN A 231 -1.48 20.79 14.73
C GLN A 231 -0.73 22.13 14.60
N PRO A 232 -0.63 22.92 15.69
CA PRO A 232 0.09 24.19 15.65
C PRO A 232 1.58 23.94 15.35
N PRO A 233 2.23 24.80 14.53
CA PRO A 233 3.67 24.73 14.32
C PRO A 233 4.42 24.78 15.65
N GLY A 234 5.53 24.06 15.78
CA GLY A 234 6.43 24.23 16.92
C GLY A 234 6.98 25.66 16.98
N GLU A 235 7.44 26.10 18.14
CA GLU A 235 7.92 27.48 18.37
C GLU A 235 9.01 27.89 17.36
N SER A 236 9.96 27.00 17.08
CA SER A 236 11.03 27.20 16.08
C SER A 236 10.54 27.23 14.62
N ALA A 237 9.37 26.67 14.34
CA ALA A 237 8.76 26.62 13.01
C ALA A 237 7.78 27.77 12.75
N SER A 238 7.30 28.45 13.79
CA SER A 238 6.30 29.52 13.68
C SER A 238 6.80 30.77 12.96
N SER A 239 8.11 31.05 13.05
CA SER A 239 8.79 32.18 12.39
C SER A 239 9.58 31.79 11.15
N ALA A 240 9.49 30.53 10.70
CA ALA A 240 10.34 30.00 9.64
C ALA A 240 9.78 30.34 8.23
N SER A 241 10.68 30.69 7.32
CA SER A 241 10.35 31.05 5.94
C SER A 241 9.73 29.89 5.14
N LEU A 242 9.12 30.23 4.00
CA LEU A 242 8.62 29.27 3.02
C LEU A 242 9.74 28.33 2.59
N ILE A 243 9.42 27.04 2.54
CA ILE A 243 10.36 26.02 2.10
C ILE A 243 10.39 26.04 0.57
N SER A 244 11.45 26.59 0.00
CA SER A 244 11.71 26.50 -1.44
C SER A 244 12.16 25.10 -1.83
N ILE A 245 11.62 24.56 -2.91
CA ILE A 245 11.89 23.21 -3.40
C ILE A 245 12.22 23.28 -4.87
N CYS A 246 13.31 22.63 -5.26
CA CYS A 246 13.73 22.56 -6.66
C CYS A 246 12.57 22.02 -7.52
N PRO A 247 12.27 22.65 -8.67
CA PRO A 247 11.31 22.11 -9.63
C PRO A 247 11.60 20.64 -10.00
N CYS A 248 12.88 20.28 -10.08
CA CYS A 248 13.34 18.92 -10.34
C CYS A 248 12.82 17.87 -9.35
N GLN A 249 12.62 18.24 -8.07
CA GLN A 249 12.04 17.35 -7.06
C GLN A 249 10.52 17.40 -7.10
N ARG A 250 9.94 18.56 -7.38
CA ARG A 250 8.48 18.79 -7.38
C ARG A 250 7.77 18.06 -8.52
N TRP A 251 8.27 18.20 -9.74
CA TRP A 251 7.58 17.69 -10.93
C TRP A 251 7.34 16.17 -10.94
N PRO A 252 8.30 15.31 -10.54
CA PRO A 252 8.06 13.88 -10.43
C PRO A 252 6.86 13.53 -9.53
N MET A 253 6.74 14.20 -8.38
CA MET A 253 5.63 13.97 -7.45
C MET A 253 4.29 14.42 -8.04
N VAL A 254 4.27 15.54 -8.77
CA VAL A 254 3.07 16.02 -9.45
C VAL A 254 2.64 15.05 -10.56
N ILE A 255 3.58 14.57 -11.36
CA ILE A 255 3.31 13.60 -12.45
C ILE A 255 2.75 12.30 -11.86
N ILE A 256 3.33 11.79 -10.77
CA ILE A 256 2.84 10.60 -10.08
C ILE A 256 1.41 10.82 -9.55
N ALA A 257 1.12 11.98 -8.95
CA ALA A 257 -0.23 12.28 -8.46
C ALA A 257 -1.25 12.33 -9.60
N LEU A 258 -0.91 12.99 -10.72
CA LEU A 258 -1.75 13.01 -11.92
C LEU A 258 -1.98 11.60 -12.47
N LEU A 259 -0.95 10.77 -12.54
CA LEU A 259 -1.06 9.39 -13.00
C LEU A 259 -2.01 8.58 -12.11
N ILE A 260 -1.88 8.67 -10.79
CA ILE A 260 -2.79 7.98 -9.84
C ILE A 260 -4.22 8.50 -9.97
N PHE A 261 -4.41 9.79 -10.24
CA PHE A 261 -5.75 10.36 -10.46
C PHE A 261 -6.37 9.82 -11.75
N VAL A 262 -5.64 9.88 -12.86
CA VAL A 262 -6.08 9.40 -14.18
C VAL A 262 -6.38 7.91 -14.13
N LEU A 263 -5.50 7.10 -13.52
CA LEU A 263 -5.72 5.66 -13.36
C LEU A 263 -6.84 5.32 -12.37
N GLY A 264 -7.22 6.27 -11.50
CA GLY A 264 -8.40 6.14 -10.65
C GLY A 264 -9.69 6.34 -11.44
N TRP A 265 -9.72 7.35 -12.31
CA TRP A 265 -10.87 7.58 -13.19
C TRP A 265 -10.99 6.53 -14.31
N ALA A 266 -9.85 6.11 -14.86
CA ALA A 266 -9.76 5.19 -15.98
C ALA A 266 -8.80 4.02 -15.67
N PRO A 267 -9.20 3.07 -14.80
CA PRO A 267 -8.36 1.93 -14.43
C PRO A 267 -7.97 1.02 -15.61
N PHE A 268 -8.83 0.98 -16.64
CA PHE A 268 -8.62 0.18 -17.86
C PHE A 268 -7.33 0.54 -18.61
N LEU A 269 -6.86 1.81 -18.51
CA LEU A 269 -5.61 2.26 -19.12
C LEU A 269 -4.38 1.47 -18.66
N LEU A 270 -4.41 0.94 -17.43
CA LEU A 270 -3.37 0.07 -16.90
C LEU A 270 -3.80 -1.40 -16.90
N LEU A 271 -5.08 -1.68 -16.61
CA LEU A 271 -5.56 -3.04 -16.43
C LEU A 271 -5.61 -3.84 -17.75
N ASP A 272 -5.98 -3.22 -18.86
CA ASP A 272 -6.11 -3.93 -20.15
C ASP A 272 -4.73 -4.31 -20.73
N PRO A 273 -3.72 -3.41 -20.78
CA PRO A 273 -2.37 -3.81 -21.17
C PRO A 273 -1.78 -4.94 -20.31
N ILE A 274 -2.08 -4.96 -19.01
CA ILE A 274 -1.67 -6.03 -18.09
C ILE A 274 -2.32 -7.36 -18.49
N ARG A 275 -3.63 -7.35 -18.82
CA ARG A 275 -4.36 -8.54 -19.24
C ARG A 275 -3.87 -9.07 -20.58
N ASP A 276 -3.59 -8.18 -21.52
CA ASP A 276 -3.07 -8.56 -22.84
C ASP A 276 -1.67 -9.16 -22.74
N TRP A 277 -0.81 -8.63 -21.87
CA TRP A 277 0.52 -9.20 -21.60
C TRP A 277 0.49 -10.59 -20.93
N LEU A 278 -0.61 -10.91 -20.23
CA LEU A 278 -0.80 -12.17 -19.51
C LEU A 278 -1.42 -13.28 -20.36
N ARG A 279 -1.95 -12.96 -21.56
CA ARG A 279 -2.49 -13.92 -22.52
C ARG A 279 -1.37 -14.54 -23.35
#